data_AF-A0A970CN55-F1
#
_entry.id   AF-A0A970CN55-F1
#
_cell.length_a   1.000
_cell.length_b   1.000
_cell.length_c   1.000
_cell.angle_alpha   90.00
_cell.angle_beta   90.00
_cell.angle_gamma   90.00
#
_symmetry.space_group_name_H-M   'P 1'
#
loop_
_entity.id
_entity.type
_entity.pdbx_description
1 polymer ?
#
loop_
_entity_poly.entity_id
_entity_poly.type
_entity_poly.pdbx_seq_one_letter_code
_entity_poly.pdbx_strand_id
1 'polypeptide(L)'
;MRREGFRLYAILRVLGISGLIIGITGFLLLNIIDKIRKKSFTDISYGIVSAAEYKYAYDVLTGSSGEMIFKFDDEEEFNEEGKTLDYKGDKPKYGIIKVNNIGQVFIALYDGKYCSTKDFEEADITITKKRKKDCYDFE
;
A
#
# COMPACT_ATOMS: atom_id res chain seq x y z
N MET A 1 15.30 60.51 -12.49
CA MET A 1 15.31 59.07 -12.90
C MET A 1 15.92 58.24 -11.78
N ARG A 2 15.15 57.33 -11.12
CA ARG A 2 15.60 56.18 -10.28
C ARG A 2 14.40 55.65 -9.44
N ARG A 3 13.47 54.92 -10.05
CA ARG A 3 12.40 54.16 -9.33
C ARG A 3 12.33 52.69 -9.76
N GLU A 4 12.78 52.39 -10.97
CA GLU A 4 12.85 51.03 -11.55
C GLU A 4 13.78 50.09 -10.75
N GLY A 5 15.00 50.53 -10.43
CA GLY A 5 15.99 49.68 -9.72
C GLY A 5 15.60 49.31 -8.28
N PHE A 6 14.86 50.18 -7.58
CA PHE A 6 14.37 49.90 -6.23
C PHE A 6 13.26 48.83 -6.24
N ARG A 7 12.41 48.83 -7.27
CA ARG A 7 11.34 47.83 -7.43
C ARG A 7 11.90 46.46 -7.84
N LEU A 8 12.87 46.41 -8.75
CA LEU A 8 13.46 45.15 -9.19
C LEU A 8 14.22 44.42 -8.07
N TYR A 9 15.06 45.15 -7.32
CA TYR A 9 15.81 44.59 -6.20
C TYR A 9 14.88 44.12 -5.07
N ALA A 10 13.84 44.89 -4.76
CA ALA A 10 12.87 44.51 -3.75
C ALA A 10 12.14 43.19 -4.13
N ILE A 11 11.72 43.03 -5.38
CA ILE A 11 11.07 41.80 -5.86
C ILE A 11 12.03 40.61 -5.84
N LEU A 12 13.28 40.80 -6.28
CA LEU A 12 14.28 39.73 -6.29
C LEU A 12 14.59 39.20 -4.89
N ARG A 13 14.68 40.08 -3.89
CA ARG A 13 14.91 39.70 -2.49
C ARG A 13 13.75 38.85 -1.94
N VAL A 14 12.52 39.23 -2.25
CA VAL A 14 11.32 38.50 -1.81
C VAL A 14 11.26 37.12 -2.48
N LEU A 15 11.53 37.05 -3.79
CA LEU A 15 11.57 35.77 -4.51
C LEU A 15 12.66 34.84 -3.98
N GLY A 16 13.84 35.38 -3.66
CA GLY A 16 14.94 34.59 -3.09
C GLY A 16 14.57 33.97 -1.73
N ILE A 17 13.96 34.77 -0.83
CA ILE A 17 13.51 34.28 0.49
C ILE A 17 12.38 33.26 0.34
N SER A 18 11.41 33.52 -0.55
CA SER A 18 10.30 32.60 -0.81
C SER A 18 10.77 31.27 -1.38
N GLY A 19 11.70 31.29 -2.35
CA GLY A 19 12.27 30.07 -2.93
C GLY A 19 12.98 29.18 -1.91
N LEU A 20 13.68 29.78 -0.94
CA LEU A 20 14.30 29.05 0.17
C LEU A 20 13.25 28.34 1.06
N ILE A 21 12.17 29.03 1.42
CA ILE A 21 11.10 28.46 2.26
C ILE A 21 10.39 27.33 1.50
N ILE A 22 10.08 27.54 0.22
CA ILE A 22 9.43 26.54 -0.65
C ILE A 22 10.35 25.32 -0.82
N GLY A 23 11.65 25.53 -1.02
CA GLY A 23 12.62 24.44 -1.17
C GLY A 23 12.69 23.52 0.05
N ILE A 24 12.79 24.11 1.26
CA ILE A 24 12.87 23.35 2.51
C ILE A 24 11.56 22.58 2.76
N THR A 25 10.42 23.25 2.58
CA THR A 25 9.09 22.62 2.78
C THR A 25 8.84 21.48 1.79
N GLY A 26 9.23 21.63 0.52
CA GLY A 26 9.12 20.57 -0.49
C GLY A 26 9.81 19.26 -0.09
N PHE A 27 11.06 19.33 0.39
CA PHE A 27 11.81 18.12 0.80
C PHE A 27 11.15 17.40 1.98
N LEU A 28 10.62 18.13 2.96
CA LEU A 28 9.92 17.55 4.11
C LEU A 28 8.63 16.81 3.69
N LEU A 29 7.86 17.38 2.76
CA LEU A 29 6.62 16.80 2.29
C LEU A 29 6.83 15.43 1.61
N LEU A 30 7.88 15.26 0.81
CA LEU A 30 8.15 13.99 0.13
C LEU A 30 8.39 12.84 1.12
N ASN A 31 9.12 13.08 2.21
CA ASN A 31 9.38 12.08 3.24
C ASN A 31 8.10 11.72 4.03
N ILE A 32 7.23 12.71 4.25
CA ILE A 32 5.95 12.49 4.93
C ILE A 32 5.01 11.67 4.05
N ILE A 33 4.92 11.98 2.76
CA ILE A 33 4.11 11.23 1.80
C ILE A 33 4.56 9.77 1.73
N ASP A 34 5.86 9.50 1.74
CA ASP A 34 6.39 8.13 1.76
C ASP A 34 5.96 7.35 3.00
N LYS A 35 6.04 7.99 4.18
CA LYS A 35 5.59 7.40 5.45
C LYS A 35 4.07 7.16 5.47
N ILE A 36 3.28 8.10 4.97
CA ILE A 36 1.83 7.98 4.89
C ILE A 36 1.47 6.82 3.97
N ARG A 37 2.09 6.72 2.80
CA ARG A 37 1.86 5.62 1.85
C ARG A 37 2.20 4.27 2.48
N LYS A 38 3.37 4.16 3.14
CA LYS A 38 3.76 2.94 3.86
C LYS A 38 2.71 2.56 4.90
N LYS A 39 2.29 3.51 5.74
CA LYS A 39 1.28 3.29 6.79
C LYS A 39 -0.08 2.88 6.21
N SER A 40 -0.56 3.59 5.20
CA SER A 40 -1.80 3.27 4.51
C SER A 40 -1.77 1.85 3.94
N PHE A 41 -0.68 1.47 3.27
CA PHE A 41 -0.55 0.11 2.73
C PHE A 41 -0.45 -0.96 3.82
N THR A 42 0.14 -0.63 4.97
CA THR A 42 0.14 -1.49 6.16
C THR A 42 -1.29 -1.73 6.64
N ASP A 43 -2.05 -0.65 6.85
CA ASP A 43 -3.42 -0.70 7.35
C ASP A 43 -4.34 -1.46 6.37
N ILE A 44 -4.17 -1.27 5.06
CA ILE A 44 -4.87 -2.02 4.01
C ILE A 44 -4.52 -3.52 4.08
N SER A 45 -3.24 -3.86 4.22
CA SER A 45 -2.80 -5.25 4.28
C SER A 45 -3.39 -6.00 5.47
N TYR A 46 -3.43 -5.37 6.65
CA TYR A 46 -4.12 -5.93 7.82
C TYR A 46 -5.62 -6.06 7.58
N GLY A 47 -6.26 -5.06 6.96
CA GLY A 47 -7.67 -5.12 6.59
C GLY A 47 -7.99 -6.28 5.64
N ILE A 48 -7.11 -6.56 4.68
CA ILE A 48 -7.21 -7.70 3.77
C ILE A 48 -7.09 -9.03 4.52
N VAL A 49 -6.12 -9.16 5.43
CA VAL A 49 -5.96 -10.36 6.26
C VAL A 49 -7.22 -10.61 7.09
N SER A 50 -7.74 -9.59 7.77
CA SER A 50 -8.96 -9.70 8.57
C SER A 50 -10.19 -10.05 7.72
N ALA A 51 -10.30 -9.50 6.50
CA ALA A 51 -11.38 -9.85 5.57
C ALA A 51 -11.30 -11.32 5.14
N ALA A 52 -10.09 -11.83 4.90
CA ALA A 52 -9.85 -13.22 4.52
C ALA A 52 -10.17 -14.19 5.67
N GLU A 53 -9.76 -13.87 6.89
CA GLU A 53 -10.11 -14.63 8.11
C GLU A 53 -11.63 -14.65 8.34
N TYR A 54 -12.29 -13.49 8.22
CA TYR A 54 -13.74 -13.38 8.36
C TYR A 54 -14.48 -14.21 7.30
N LYS A 55 -14.04 -14.14 6.04
CA LYS A 55 -14.62 -14.92 4.96
C LYS A 55 -14.47 -16.42 5.21
N TYR A 56 -13.30 -16.87 5.64
CA TYR A 56 -13.07 -18.26 5.98
C TYR A 56 -14.00 -18.73 7.11
N ALA A 57 -14.12 -17.94 8.17
CA ALA A 57 -15.02 -18.25 9.28
C ALA A 57 -16.49 -18.35 8.81
N TYR A 58 -16.93 -17.44 7.94
CA TYR A 58 -18.26 -17.47 7.36
C TYR A 58 -18.49 -18.72 6.49
N ASP A 59 -17.53 -19.05 5.62
CA ASP A 59 -17.62 -20.23 4.76
C ASP A 59 -17.72 -21.51 5.61
N VAL A 60 -16.88 -21.64 6.65
CA VAL A 60 -16.92 -22.78 7.60
C VAL A 60 -18.29 -22.88 8.29
N LEU A 61 -18.86 -21.75 8.74
CA LEU A 61 -20.19 -21.72 9.38
C LEU A 61 -21.33 -22.09 8.41
N THR A 62 -21.17 -21.81 7.13
CA THR A 62 -22.16 -22.12 6.08
C THR A 62 -21.95 -23.48 5.43
N GLY A 63 -20.96 -24.26 5.89
CA GLY A 63 -20.68 -25.62 5.42
C GLY A 63 -19.82 -25.70 4.16
N SER A 64 -19.21 -24.58 3.75
CA SER A 64 -18.20 -24.53 2.68
C SER A 64 -16.82 -24.46 3.34
N SER A 65 -16.00 -25.49 3.20
CA SER A 65 -14.64 -25.46 3.76
C SER A 65 -13.62 -25.83 2.71
N GLY A 66 -12.55 -25.05 2.62
CA GLY A 66 -11.41 -25.35 1.76
C GLY A 66 -10.45 -24.18 1.68
N GLU A 67 -9.33 -24.43 1.01
CA GLU A 67 -8.36 -23.38 0.74
C GLU A 67 -8.96 -22.31 -0.18
N MET A 68 -8.62 -21.05 0.09
CA MET A 68 -9.02 -19.93 -0.74
C MET A 68 -7.78 -19.25 -1.29
N ILE A 69 -7.79 -18.95 -2.58
CA ILE A 69 -6.71 -18.22 -3.24
C ILE A 69 -7.32 -17.00 -3.92
N PHE A 70 -6.80 -15.82 -3.58
CA PHE A 70 -7.13 -14.57 -4.22
C PHE A 70 -5.89 -14.02 -4.90
N LYS A 71 -6.05 -13.59 -6.15
CA LYS A 71 -4.94 -13.04 -6.94
C LYS A 71 -5.31 -11.66 -7.45
N PHE A 72 -4.35 -10.75 -7.36
CA PHE A 72 -4.40 -9.41 -7.92
C PHE A 72 -3.36 -9.32 -9.02
N ASP A 73 -3.80 -8.96 -10.23
CA ASP A 73 -2.91 -8.60 -11.33
C ASP A 73 -3.37 -7.29 -11.96
N ASP A 74 -2.53 -6.27 -11.86
CA ASP A 74 -2.79 -4.89 -12.28
C ASP A 74 -4.10 -4.32 -11.74
N GLU A 75 -4.35 -4.51 -10.44
CA GLU A 75 -5.56 -4.08 -9.70
C GLU A 75 -6.84 -4.86 -10.05
N GLU A 76 -6.78 -5.80 -10.99
CA GLU A 76 -7.86 -6.75 -11.27
C GLU A 76 -7.78 -7.97 -10.36
N GLU A 77 -8.93 -8.45 -9.91
CA GLU A 77 -9.06 -9.63 -9.04
C GLU A 77 -9.38 -10.88 -9.86
N PHE A 78 -8.48 -11.85 -9.80
CA PHE A 78 -8.61 -13.16 -10.42
C PHE A 78 -8.94 -14.19 -9.35
N ASN A 79 -10.20 -14.17 -8.92
CA ASN A 79 -10.71 -15.08 -7.90
C ASN A 79 -11.67 -16.10 -8.51
N GLU A 80 -11.91 -17.20 -7.80
CA GLU A 80 -13.00 -18.12 -8.16
C GLU A 80 -14.35 -17.38 -8.15
N GLU A 81 -15.24 -17.75 -9.07
CA GLU A 81 -16.51 -17.06 -9.32
C GLU A 81 -17.32 -16.92 -8.03
N GLY A 82 -17.64 -15.67 -7.64
CA GLY A 82 -18.38 -15.35 -6.42
C GLY A 82 -17.53 -15.22 -5.13
N LYS A 83 -16.23 -15.50 -5.16
CA LYS A 83 -15.33 -15.31 -4.01
C LYS A 83 -14.56 -13.99 -4.13
N THR A 84 -15.10 -12.92 -3.56
CA THR A 84 -14.35 -11.67 -3.33
C THR A 84 -14.07 -11.45 -1.85
N LEU A 85 -13.08 -10.61 -1.56
CA LEU A 85 -12.80 -10.10 -0.22
C LEU A 85 -13.33 -8.67 -0.12
N ASP A 86 -14.15 -8.41 0.89
CA ASP A 86 -14.62 -7.06 1.19
C ASP A 86 -13.68 -6.41 2.21
N TYR A 87 -12.84 -5.50 1.73
CA TYR A 87 -11.88 -4.75 2.55
C TYR A 87 -11.89 -3.27 2.16
N LYS A 88 -11.48 -2.42 3.10
CA LYS A 88 -11.40 -0.97 2.88
C LYS A 88 -10.04 -0.57 2.32
N GLY A 89 -10.07 0.41 1.42
CA GLY A 89 -8.88 1.04 0.85
C GLY A 89 -8.65 0.66 -0.61
N ASP A 90 -7.50 1.09 -1.13
CA ASP A 90 -7.14 0.85 -2.52
C ASP A 90 -6.71 -0.62 -2.72
N LYS A 91 -7.03 -1.15 -3.90
CA LYS A 91 -6.63 -2.52 -4.26
C LYS A 91 -5.11 -2.61 -4.38
N PRO A 92 -4.49 -3.71 -3.93
CA PRO A 92 -3.10 -3.99 -4.28
C PRO A 92 -2.94 -4.04 -5.80
N LYS A 93 -1.83 -3.51 -6.29
CA LYS A 93 -1.54 -3.53 -7.73
C LYS A 93 -1.25 -4.95 -8.21
N TYR A 94 -0.48 -5.71 -7.45
CA TYR A 94 -0.25 -7.14 -7.69
C TYR A 94 -0.27 -7.84 -6.34
N GLY A 95 -0.73 -9.08 -6.26
CA GLY A 95 -0.76 -9.74 -4.95
C GLY A 95 -1.39 -11.12 -4.94
N ILE A 96 -0.93 -11.98 -4.04
CA ILE A 96 -1.56 -13.26 -3.79
C ILE A 96 -1.88 -13.36 -2.31
N ILE A 97 -3.08 -13.84 -2.03
CA ILE A 97 -3.57 -14.16 -0.71
C ILE A 97 -3.93 -15.63 -0.75
N LYS A 98 -3.46 -16.39 0.24
CA LYS A 98 -3.85 -17.77 0.42
C LYS A 98 -4.40 -17.94 1.82
N VAL A 99 -5.53 -18.60 1.95
CA VAL A 99 -6.08 -19.04 3.23
C VAL A 99 -6.05 -20.55 3.24
N ASN A 100 -5.39 -21.14 4.23
CA ASN A 100 -5.29 -22.60 4.33
C ASN A 100 -6.53 -23.22 5.01
N ASN A 101 -6.56 -24.56 5.09
CA ASN A 101 -7.67 -25.32 5.67
C ASN A 101 -7.88 -25.16 7.18
N ILE A 102 -7.06 -24.33 7.85
CA ILE A 102 -7.23 -23.98 9.26
C ILE A 102 -7.46 -22.48 9.45
N GLY A 103 -7.64 -21.72 8.36
CA GLY A 103 -7.96 -20.30 8.38
C GLY A 103 -6.75 -19.37 8.53
N GLN A 104 -5.52 -19.90 8.53
CA GLN A 104 -4.33 -19.05 8.52
C GLN A 104 -4.17 -18.39 7.16
N VAL A 105 -3.73 -17.13 7.18
CA VAL A 105 -3.62 -16.30 5.98
C VAL A 105 -2.16 -15.99 5.67
N PHE A 106 -1.76 -16.39 4.46
CA PHE A 106 -0.56 -15.94 3.79
C PHE A 106 -0.88 -14.76 2.89
N ILE A 107 -0.03 -13.73 2.90
CA ILE A 107 -0.12 -12.62 1.94
C ILE A 107 1.24 -12.29 1.33
N ALA A 108 1.23 -11.97 0.05
CA ALA A 108 2.32 -11.30 -0.65
C ALA A 108 1.71 -10.26 -1.61
N LEU A 109 1.70 -8.99 -1.21
CA LEU A 109 1.02 -7.90 -1.91
C LEU A 109 1.99 -6.78 -2.29
N TYR A 110 1.75 -6.12 -3.40
CA TYR A 110 2.55 -5.02 -3.94
C TYR A 110 1.68 -3.83 -4.34
N ASP A 111 2.00 -2.62 -3.84
CA ASP A 111 1.24 -1.38 -4.11
C ASP A 111 1.86 -0.51 -5.22
N GLY A 112 2.89 -1.00 -5.92
CA GLY A 112 3.69 -0.19 -6.84
C GLY A 112 5.03 0.29 -6.26
N LYS A 113 5.23 0.22 -4.94
CA LYS A 113 6.46 0.69 -4.27
C LYS A 113 6.89 -0.18 -3.08
N TYR A 114 5.94 -0.64 -2.29
CA TYR A 114 6.10 -1.44 -1.10
C TYR A 114 5.54 -2.85 -1.30
N CYS A 115 6.15 -3.78 -0.59
CA CYS A 115 5.82 -5.18 -0.48
C CYS A 115 5.30 -5.46 0.92
N SER A 116 4.16 -6.12 1.00
CA SER A 116 3.53 -6.58 2.22
C SER A 116 3.53 -8.10 2.20
N THR A 117 4.27 -8.70 3.14
CA THR A 117 4.48 -10.14 3.20
C THR A 117 4.17 -10.66 4.60
N LYS A 118 3.52 -11.81 4.66
CA LYS A 118 3.23 -12.55 5.89
C LYS A 118 3.08 -14.02 5.53
N ASP A 119 3.83 -14.88 6.20
CA ASP A 119 3.64 -16.33 6.11
C ASP A 119 2.48 -16.83 7.00
N PHE A 120 2.01 -18.06 6.79
CA PHE A 120 0.86 -18.63 7.51
C PHE A 120 1.03 -18.63 9.04
N GLU A 121 2.27 -18.81 9.52
CA GLU A 121 2.59 -18.93 10.95
C GLU A 121 2.98 -17.59 11.58
N GLU A 122 3.23 -16.56 10.77
CA GLU A 122 3.63 -15.24 11.27
C GLU A 122 2.40 -14.49 11.83
N ALA A 123 2.57 -13.81 12.96
CA ALA A 123 1.51 -12.98 13.53
C ALA A 123 1.41 -11.62 12.82
N ASP A 124 2.56 -11.05 12.46
CA ASP A 124 2.68 -9.68 11.98
C ASP A 124 3.03 -9.60 10.50
N ILE A 125 2.55 -8.53 9.85
CA ILE A 125 2.84 -8.26 8.45
C ILE A 125 4.15 -7.48 8.35
N THR A 126 5.04 -7.94 7.48
CA THR A 126 6.30 -7.25 7.17
C THR A 126 6.15 -6.36 5.94
N ILE A 127 6.47 -5.08 6.09
CA ILE A 127 6.41 -4.09 5.00
C ILE A 127 7.81 -3.66 4.58
N THR A 128 8.21 -4.01 3.35
CA THR A 128 9.53 -3.69 2.79
C THR A 128 9.42 -2.90 1.49
N LYS A 129 10.39 -2.04 1.21
CA LYS A 129 10.48 -1.33 -0.08
C LYS A 129 11.33 -2.16 -1.04
N LYS A 130 10.69 -2.78 -2.03
CA LYS A 130 11.33 -3.68 -3.00
C LYS A 130 10.72 -3.45 -4.39
N ARG A 131 11.35 -3.98 -5.45
CA ARG A 131 10.74 -3.99 -6.80
C ARG A 131 9.70 -5.10 -6.87
N LYS A 132 8.73 -4.98 -7.80
CA LYS A 132 7.68 -6.00 -8.05
C LYS A 132 8.24 -7.44 -8.04
N LYS A 133 9.31 -7.69 -8.79
CA LYS A 133 9.92 -9.03 -8.90
C LYS A 133 10.49 -9.57 -7.58
N ASP A 134 11.00 -8.70 -6.72
CA ASP A 134 11.63 -9.08 -5.45
C ASP A 134 10.58 -9.19 -4.31
N CYS A 135 9.31 -8.95 -4.64
CA CYS A 135 8.12 -9.06 -3.78
C CYS A 135 7.48 -10.45 -3.84
N TYR A 136 7.68 -11.10 -4.98
CA TYR A 136 6.82 -12.13 -5.56
C TYR A 136 7.70 -13.29 -6.03
N ASP A 137 8.65 -13.68 -5.19
CA ASP A 137 9.63 -14.73 -5.49
C ASP A 137 9.07 -16.09 -5.04
N PHE A 138 7.90 -16.45 -5.56
CA PHE A 138 7.33 -17.80 -5.44
C PHE A 138 7.09 -18.32 -6.86
N GLU A 139 8.18 -18.71 -7.51
CA GLU A 139 8.15 -19.76 -8.54
C GLU A 139 7.79 -21.11 -7.91
#